data_AF-A0AAV8YG29-F1
#
_entry.id   AF-A0AAV8YG29-F1
#
_cell.length_a   1.000
_cell.length_b   1.000
_cell.length_c   1.000
_cell.angle_alpha   90.00
_cell.angle_beta   90.00
_cell.angle_gamma   90.00
#
_symmetry.space_group_name_H-M   'P 1'
#
loop_
_entity.id
_entity.type
_entity.pdbx_description
1 polymer ?
#
loop_
_entity_poly.entity_id
_entity_poly.type
_entity_poly.pdbx_seq_one_letter_code
_entity_poly.pdbx_strand_id
1 'polypeptide(L)'
;MLLVKKQVGSISSSERGSRGTIITAPFCCSATRKFILLTLIFPRKKRYPRYLNNMSPGTLDLVTDNGWISTDTGYSNLRRRNKKQNKCLLIMDNHSTHRSIQVSDYASKNDVMSY
;
A
#
# COMPACT_ATOMS: atom_id res chain seq x y z
N MET A 1 -25.48 -4.54 41.23
CA MET A 1 -24.37 -5.10 40.43
C MET A 1 -24.26 -4.29 39.14
N LEU A 2 -23.36 -3.30 39.10
CA LEU A 2 -23.17 -2.42 37.94
C LEU A 2 -22.14 -3.07 37.00
N LEU A 3 -22.57 -3.47 35.81
CA LEU A 3 -21.67 -3.94 34.76
C LEU A 3 -20.97 -2.74 34.11
N VAL A 4 -19.72 -2.51 34.50
CA VAL A 4 -18.83 -1.56 33.84
C VAL A 4 -18.50 -2.11 32.45
N LYS A 5 -18.99 -1.45 31.39
CA LYS A 5 -18.51 -1.68 30.01
C LYS A 5 -17.04 -1.26 29.95
N LYS A 6 -16.12 -2.21 29.81
CA LYS A 6 -14.73 -1.93 29.49
C LYS A 6 -14.66 -1.39 28.06
N GLN A 7 -14.65 -0.06 27.92
CA GLN A 7 -14.38 0.59 26.64
C GLN A 7 -12.90 0.40 26.31
N VAL A 8 -12.60 -0.58 25.48
CA VAL A 8 -11.28 -0.70 24.85
C VAL A 8 -11.25 0.32 23.73
N GLY A 9 -10.90 1.57 24.06
CA GLY A 9 -10.49 2.52 23.05
C GLY A 9 -9.22 1.96 22.41
N SER A 10 -9.28 1.60 21.12
CA SER A 10 -8.05 1.50 20.35
C SER A 10 -7.39 2.88 20.43
N ILE A 11 -6.10 2.91 20.75
CA ILE A 11 -5.29 4.13 20.56
C ILE A 11 -5.14 4.26 19.04
N SER A 12 -6.21 4.60 18.34
CA SER A 12 -6.07 5.18 17.02
C SER A 12 -5.54 6.57 17.27
N SER A 13 -4.22 6.70 17.13
CA SER A 13 -3.48 7.95 17.22
C SER A 13 -4.33 9.11 16.73
N SER A 14 -4.42 10.15 17.56
CA SER A 14 -5.07 11.43 17.28
C SER A 14 -4.40 12.20 16.11
N GLU A 15 -3.70 11.51 15.21
CA GLU A 15 -3.09 12.03 13.98
C GLU A 15 -4.10 12.30 12.86
N ARG A 16 -5.38 11.97 13.04
CA ARG A 16 -6.42 12.26 12.02
C ARG A 16 -6.70 13.76 11.83
N GLY A 17 -6.23 14.64 12.73
CA GLY A 17 -6.55 16.07 12.73
C GLY A 17 -5.34 17.03 12.71
N SER A 18 -4.16 16.57 13.07
CA SER A 18 -2.94 17.38 13.02
C SER A 18 -2.34 17.25 11.62
N ARG A 19 -1.81 18.34 11.06
CA ARG A 19 -1.06 18.37 9.79
C ARG A 19 0.27 17.57 9.81
N GLY A 20 0.34 16.52 10.63
CA GLY A 20 1.36 15.47 10.58
C GLY A 20 1.15 14.67 9.31
N THR A 21 2.18 14.62 8.48
CA THR A 21 2.12 14.00 7.15
C THR A 21 2.14 12.48 7.33
N ILE A 22 0.97 11.86 7.54
CA ILE A 22 0.85 10.39 7.51
C ILE A 22 1.24 9.94 6.10
N ILE A 23 2.25 9.09 6.00
CA ILE A 23 2.71 8.50 4.74
C ILE A 23 2.24 7.05 4.73
N THR A 24 1.48 6.66 3.70
CA THR A 24 1.06 5.26 3.56
C THR A 24 2.16 4.47 2.87
N ALA A 25 2.59 3.36 3.48
CA ALA A 25 3.60 2.48 2.92
C ALA A 25 3.03 1.06 2.74
N PRO A 26 2.54 0.69 1.54
CA PRO A 26 2.07 -0.67 1.30
C PRO A 26 3.25 -1.63 1.16
N PHE A 27 3.32 -2.64 2.03
CA PHE A 27 4.35 -3.68 2.00
C PHE A 27 3.79 -5.00 1.47
N CYS A 28 4.63 -5.77 0.79
CA CYS A 28 4.38 -7.18 0.56
C CYS A 28 5.61 -7.99 0.94
N CYS A 29 5.35 -9.14 1.54
CA CYS A 29 6.37 -10.09 1.95
C CYS A 29 6.12 -11.41 1.23
N SER A 30 7.19 -12.14 0.95
CA SER A 30 7.12 -13.51 0.46
C SER A 30 7.57 -14.48 1.54
N ALA A 31 7.19 -15.76 1.43
CA ALA A 31 7.61 -16.82 2.35
C ALA A 31 9.15 -16.98 2.41
N THR A 32 9.86 -16.62 1.34
CA THR A 32 11.33 -16.58 1.28
C THR A 32 11.95 -15.34 1.94
N ARG A 33 11.15 -14.58 2.73
CA ARG A 33 11.55 -13.36 3.46
C ARG A 33 12.08 -12.24 2.57
N LYS A 34 11.81 -12.26 1.26
CA LYS A 34 12.07 -11.10 0.41
C LYS A 34 11.01 -10.04 0.70
N PHE A 35 11.43 -8.95 1.32
CA PHE A 35 10.65 -7.71 1.41
C PHE A 35 10.79 -6.99 0.08
N ILE A 36 9.69 -6.88 -0.65
CA ILE A 36 9.72 -6.35 -2.01
C ILE A 36 9.30 -4.89 -1.96
N LEU A 37 10.28 -4.01 -2.25
CA LEU A 37 10.20 -2.59 -2.58
C LEU A 37 9.27 -1.72 -1.72
N LEU A 38 9.85 -0.71 -1.06
CA LEU A 38 9.10 0.37 -0.43
C LEU A 38 8.37 1.17 -1.52
N THR A 39 7.04 1.14 -1.46
CA THR A 39 6.22 2.21 -2.03
C THR A 39 5.85 3.16 -0.89
N LEU A 40 5.98 4.45 -1.10
CA LEU A 40 5.60 5.51 -0.18
C LEU A 40 4.56 6.38 -0.86
N ILE A 41 3.40 6.56 -0.22
CA ILE A 41 2.30 7.37 -0.72
C ILE A 41 2.17 8.61 0.16
N PHE A 42 2.43 9.78 -0.44
CA PHE A 42 2.42 11.05 0.25
C PHE A 42 1.07 11.77 0.05
N PRO A 43 0.47 12.39 1.10
CA PRO A 43 -0.76 13.18 1.01
C PRO A 43 -0.49 14.55 0.37
N ARG A 44 -0.26 14.57 -0.94
CA ARG A 44 0.12 15.77 -1.71
C ARG A 44 -0.48 15.73 -3.10
N LYS A 45 -0.76 16.92 -3.65
CA LYS A 45 -1.18 17.10 -5.05
C LYS A 45 -0.04 16.97 -6.06
N LYS A 46 1.20 17.22 -5.62
CA LYS A 46 2.39 17.25 -6.49
C LYS A 46 3.49 16.37 -5.91
N ARG A 47 4.14 15.62 -6.79
CA ARG A 47 5.35 14.86 -6.49
C ARG A 47 6.56 15.81 -6.50
N TYR A 48 7.45 15.66 -5.53
CA TYR A 48 8.69 16.41 -5.47
C TYR A 48 9.89 15.44 -5.49
N PRO A 49 10.93 15.68 -6.30
CA PRO A 49 12.09 14.78 -6.38
C PRO A 49 12.76 14.49 -5.04
N ARG A 50 12.71 15.46 -4.12
CA ARG A 50 13.25 15.34 -2.76
C ARG A 50 12.65 14.19 -1.93
N TYR A 51 11.50 13.64 -2.32
CA TYR A 51 10.89 12.49 -1.63
C TYR A 51 11.71 11.20 -1.75
N LEU A 52 12.58 11.10 -2.75
CA LEU A 52 13.50 9.98 -2.91
C LEU A 52 14.89 10.25 -2.35
N ASN A 53 15.15 11.44 -1.78
CA ASN A 53 16.46 11.73 -1.19
C ASN A 53 16.73 10.76 -0.05
N ASN A 54 17.91 10.12 -0.09
CA ASN A 54 18.34 9.11 0.89
C ASN A 54 17.42 7.88 1.02
N MET A 55 16.56 7.63 0.03
CA MET A 55 15.72 6.44 0.00
C MET A 55 16.47 5.25 -0.60
N SER A 56 16.06 4.05 -0.19
CA SER A 56 16.63 2.82 -0.75
C SER A 56 16.43 2.77 -2.28
N PRO A 57 17.43 2.32 -3.06
CA PRO A 57 17.30 2.20 -4.51
C PRO A 57 16.05 1.40 -4.89
N GLY A 58 15.26 1.94 -5.82
CA GLY A 58 14.02 1.31 -6.24
C GLY A 58 12.78 1.70 -5.42
N THR A 59 12.89 2.56 -4.40
CA THR A 59 11.69 3.11 -3.71
C THR A 59 10.75 3.78 -4.73
N LEU A 60 9.44 3.57 -4.59
CA LEU A 60 8.41 4.23 -5.39
C LEU A 60 7.73 5.32 -4.56
N ASP A 61 7.92 6.57 -4.92
CA ASP A 61 7.22 7.73 -4.37
C ASP A 61 5.96 8.04 -5.20
N LEU A 62 4.81 7.69 -4.62
CA LEU A 62 3.48 8.00 -5.13
C LEU A 62 2.88 9.15 -4.33
N VAL A 63 1.91 9.81 -4.93
CA VAL A 63 1.19 10.92 -4.32
C VAL A 63 -0.29 10.75 -4.57
N THR A 64 -1.07 10.94 -3.52
CA THR A 64 -2.54 10.99 -3.57
C THR A 64 -3.00 12.18 -2.74
N ASP A 65 -4.15 12.75 -3.07
CA ASP A 65 -4.65 13.94 -2.37
C ASP A 65 -4.84 13.71 -0.87
N ASN A 66 -5.20 12.48 -0.49
CA ASN A 66 -5.49 12.09 0.89
C ASN A 66 -4.37 11.24 1.54
N GLY A 67 -3.31 10.90 0.79
CA GLY A 67 -2.20 10.08 1.27
C GLY A 67 -2.51 8.60 1.44
N TRP A 68 -3.72 8.17 1.10
CA TRP A 68 -4.15 6.78 1.16
C TRP A 68 -3.91 6.07 -0.18
N ILE A 69 -3.94 4.74 -0.13
CA ILE A 69 -3.91 3.92 -1.33
C ILE A 69 -5.18 4.17 -2.16
N SER A 70 -4.97 4.39 -3.45
CA SER A 70 -6.00 4.41 -4.49
C SER A 70 -5.78 3.24 -5.45
N THR A 71 -6.77 2.94 -6.28
CA THR A 71 -6.65 1.92 -7.33
C THR A 71 -5.41 2.10 -8.20
N ASP A 72 -5.13 3.33 -8.66
CA ASP A 72 -3.98 3.62 -9.53
C ASP A 72 -2.64 3.41 -8.83
N THR A 73 -2.55 3.81 -7.56
CA THR A 73 -1.34 3.62 -6.77
C THR A 73 -1.11 2.14 -6.43
N GLY A 74 -2.18 1.40 -6.11
CA GLY A 74 -2.14 -0.04 -5.91
C GLY A 74 -1.70 -0.79 -7.16
N TYR A 75 -2.24 -0.42 -8.32
CA TYR A 75 -1.85 -0.95 -9.62
C TYR A 75 -0.37 -0.67 -9.94
N SER A 76 0.08 0.57 -9.75
CA SER A 76 1.48 0.97 -9.95
C SER A 76 2.45 0.17 -9.07
N ASN A 77 2.05 -0.05 -7.82
CA ASN A 77 2.79 -0.86 -6.87
C ASN A 77 2.84 -2.34 -7.31
N LEU A 78 1.73 -2.91 -7.78
CA LEU A 78 1.67 -4.29 -8.28
C LEU A 78 2.57 -4.52 -9.49
N ARG A 79 2.53 -3.61 -10.48
CA ARG A 79 3.35 -3.68 -11.70
C ARG A 79 4.85 -3.67 -11.41
N ARG A 80 5.25 -2.88 -10.42
CA ARG A 80 6.65 -2.75 -10.03
C ARG A 80 7.20 -4.05 -9.43
N ARG A 81 6.32 -4.81 -8.76
CA ARG A 81 6.65 -6.06 -8.04
C ARG A 81 6.74 -7.26 -8.99
N ASN A 82 5.83 -7.38 -9.94
CA ASN A 82 5.77 -8.52 -10.86
C ASN A 82 6.57 -8.28 -12.15
N LYS A 83 7.89 -8.13 -12.00
CA LYS A 83 8.83 -8.15 -13.12
C LYS A 83 9.12 -9.61 -13.50
N LYS A 84 8.19 -10.22 -14.24
CA LYS A 84 8.25 -11.51 -14.97
C LYS A 84 9.37 -12.49 -14.59
N GLN A 85 8.96 -13.66 -14.04
CA GLN A 85 9.40 -14.99 -14.51
C GLN A 85 8.77 -16.18 -13.76
N ASN A 86 8.10 -15.96 -12.61
CA ASN A 86 7.55 -17.05 -11.80
C ASN A 86 6.10 -16.80 -11.38
N LYS A 87 5.28 -17.86 -11.36
CA LYS A 87 3.94 -17.86 -10.78
C LYS A 87 3.99 -17.33 -9.33
N CYS A 88 3.13 -16.38 -9.01
CA CYS A 88 3.08 -15.74 -7.70
C CYS A 88 1.66 -15.80 -7.14
N LEU A 89 1.50 -16.27 -5.89
CA LEU A 89 0.24 -16.17 -5.16
C LEU A 89 0.27 -14.86 -4.36
N LEU A 90 -0.65 -13.96 -4.68
CA LEU A 90 -0.83 -12.68 -4.02
C LEU A 90 -2.07 -12.75 -3.12
N ILE A 91 -1.84 -12.67 -1.81
CA ILE A 91 -2.90 -12.63 -0.81
C ILE A 91 -3.05 -11.18 -0.35
N MET A 92 -4.24 -10.60 -0.51
CA MET A 92 -4.55 -9.23 -0.11
C MET A 92 -5.85 -9.21 0.70
N ASP A 93 -6.14 -8.09 1.35
CA ASP A 93 -7.44 -7.89 1.94
C ASP A 93 -8.49 -7.55 0.86
N ASN A 94 -9.77 -7.62 1.23
CA ASN A 94 -10.88 -7.34 0.33
C ASN A 94 -11.12 -5.84 0.09
N HIS A 95 -10.09 -4.99 0.24
CA HIS A 95 -10.24 -3.56 0.06
C HIS A 95 -10.53 -3.20 -1.40
N SER A 96 -11.37 -2.19 -1.63
CA SER A 96 -11.88 -1.83 -2.95
C SER A 96 -10.77 -1.47 -3.95
N THR A 97 -9.64 -0.96 -3.48
CA THR A 97 -8.48 -0.61 -4.31
C THR A 97 -7.79 -1.81 -4.95
N HIS A 98 -7.94 -2.99 -4.35
CA HIS A 98 -7.36 -4.24 -4.85
C HIS A 98 -8.29 -5.00 -5.80
N ARG A 99 -9.58 -4.64 -5.84
CA ARG A 99 -10.63 -5.30 -6.64
C ARG A 99 -10.94 -4.64 -7.98
N SER A 100 -10.09 -3.72 -8.44
CA SER A 100 -10.33 -3.10 -9.74
C SER A 100 -10.10 -4.08 -10.89
N ILE A 101 -10.87 -3.90 -11.97
CA ILE A 101 -10.71 -4.68 -13.20
C ILE A 101 -9.27 -4.60 -13.73
N GLN A 102 -8.65 -3.41 -13.65
CA GLN A 102 -7.27 -3.21 -14.09
C GLN A 102 -6.26 -4.05 -13.32
N VAL A 103 -6.43 -4.17 -12.00
CA VAL A 103 -5.58 -5.01 -11.14
C VAL A 103 -5.80 -6.49 -11.44
N SER A 104 -7.06 -6.90 -11.60
CA SER A 104 -7.42 -8.28 -11.93
C SER A 104 -6.87 -8.71 -13.31
N ASP A 105 -7.07 -7.89 -14.33
CA ASP A 105 -6.58 -8.15 -15.69
C ASP A 105 -5.06 -8.27 -15.73
N TYR A 106 -4.36 -7.39 -15.01
CA TYR A 106 -2.91 -7.45 -14.93
C TYR A 106 -2.44 -8.69 -14.16
N ALA A 107 -3.12 -9.05 -13.08
CA ALA A 107 -2.78 -10.25 -12.32
C ALA A 107 -2.90 -11.51 -13.20
N SER A 108 -4.04 -11.65 -13.89
CA SER A 108 -4.30 -12.75 -14.83
C SER A 108 -3.26 -12.85 -15.95
N LYS A 109 -2.85 -11.71 -16.54
CA LYS A 109 -1.86 -11.67 -17.63
C LYS A 109 -0.41 -11.92 -17.21
N ASN A 110 -0.10 -11.88 -15.91
CA ASN A 110 1.28 -11.96 -15.41
C ASN A 110 1.50 -13.14 -14.44
N ASP A 111 0.68 -14.19 -14.53
CA ASP A 111 0.77 -15.39 -13.68
C ASP A 111 0.68 -15.07 -12.17
N VAL A 112 -0.11 -14.04 -11.82
CA VAL A 112 -0.38 -13.66 -10.44
C VAL A 112 -1.80 -14.12 -10.09
N MET A 113 -1.90 -15.08 -9.19
CA MET A 113 -3.18 -15.50 -8.62
C MET A 113 -3.50 -14.57 -7.45
N SER A 114 -4.59 -13.82 -7.51
CA SER A 114 -5.07 -12.99 -6.39
C SER A 114 -6.28 -13.63 -5.71
N TYR A 115 -6.24 -13.77 -4.38
CA TYR A 115 -7.37 -14.20 -3.54
C TYR A 115 -7.76 -13.08 -2.58
#